data_AF-A0A9D2T7I5-F1
#
_entry.id   AF-A0A9D2T7I5-F1
#
_cell.length_a   1.000
_cell.length_b   1.000
_cell.length_c   1.000
_cell.angle_alpha   90.00
_cell.angle_beta   90.00
_cell.angle_gamma   90.00
#
_symmetry.space_group_name_H-M   'P 1'
#
loop_
_entity.id
_entity.type
_entity.pdbx_description
1 polymer ?
#
loop_
_entity_poly.entity_id
_entity_poly.type
_entity_poly.pdbx_seq_one_letter_code
_entity_poly.pdbx_strand_id
1 'polypeptide(L)'
;MEVYDYSNKKTFDDLSIEVDCLTEKERMELSKELIRIREKHENDNKAHWLNWFESSILPILKEFAEMTESLLEIDVNEQSLINISLKNNYSINITENCMVKFILQLAQHISVEAKDNEVIFSFTFDCNKYI
;
A
#
# COMPACT_ATOMS: atom_id res chain seq x y z
N MET A 1 27.35 -1.99 12.99
CA MET A 1 26.49 -3.11 13.39
C MET A 1 25.27 -2.50 14.03
N GLU A 2 24.12 -2.65 13.39
CA GLU A 2 22.84 -2.18 13.94
C GLU A 2 22.20 -3.36 14.69
N VAL A 3 21.80 -3.12 15.94
CA VAL A 3 21.18 -4.12 16.81
C VAL A 3 19.75 -3.66 17.07
N TYR A 4 18.78 -4.47 16.68
CA TYR A 4 17.36 -4.24 16.92
C TYR A 4 16.90 -5.15 18.06
N ASP A 5 16.64 -4.57 19.22
CA ASP A 5 16.24 -5.29 20.44
C ASP A 5 14.73 -5.11 20.70
N TYR A 6 13.99 -6.22 20.68
CA TYR A 6 12.55 -6.28 20.91
C TYR A 6 12.19 -7.02 22.20
N SER A 7 13.14 -7.23 23.12
CA SER A 7 12.97 -8.08 24.30
C SER A 7 12.08 -7.48 25.40
N ASN A 8 11.58 -6.25 25.24
CA ASN A 8 10.80 -5.53 26.25
C ASN A 8 9.39 -5.21 25.74
N LYS A 9 8.44 -6.15 25.90
CA LYS A 9 7.01 -5.85 25.79
C LYS A 9 6.44 -5.65 27.19
N LYS A 10 5.97 -4.43 27.49
CA LYS A 10 5.03 -4.23 28.61
C LYS A 10 3.87 -5.20 28.43
N THR A 11 3.52 -5.93 29.48
CA THR A 11 2.49 -6.97 29.47
C THR A 11 1.12 -6.34 29.17
N PHE A 12 0.40 -6.90 28.20
CA PHE A 12 -0.97 -6.49 27.83
C PHE A 12 -1.97 -6.59 29.00
N ASP A 13 -1.66 -7.41 30.00
CA ASP A 13 -2.55 -7.73 31.10
C ASP A 13 -2.90 -6.51 31.98
N ASP A 14 -1.93 -5.61 32.24
CA ASP A 14 -2.16 -4.43 33.10
C ASP A 14 -3.16 -3.45 32.48
N LEU A 15 -3.15 -3.30 31.15
CA LEU A 15 -4.07 -2.42 30.42
C LEU A 15 -5.50 -2.96 30.40
N SER A 16 -5.69 -4.28 30.40
CA SER A 16 -7.03 -4.89 30.38
C SER A 16 -7.79 -4.62 31.68
N ILE A 17 -7.10 -4.70 32.82
CA ILE A 17 -7.68 -4.47 34.15
C ILE A 17 -8.10 -3.00 34.31
N GLU A 18 -7.29 -2.06 33.84
CA GLU A 18 -7.62 -0.62 33.90
C GLU A 18 -8.84 -0.26 33.06
N VAL A 19 -8.99 -0.86 31.87
CA VAL A 19 -10.15 -0.62 30.98
C VAL A 19 -11.45 -1.14 31.61
N ASP A 20 -11.41 -2.30 32.29
CA ASP A 20 -12.58 -2.87 32.94
C ASP A 20 -13.07 -2.04 34.13
N CYS A 21 -12.16 -1.35 34.83
CA CYS A 21 -12.47 -0.48 35.95
C CYS A 21 -13.04 0.90 35.57
N LEU A 22 -13.06 1.27 34.28
CA LEU A 22 -13.55 2.57 33.84
C LEU A 22 -15.06 2.73 34.06
N THR A 23 -15.46 3.90 34.53
CA THR A 23 -16.87 4.34 34.58
C THR A 23 -17.44 4.53 33.17
N GLU A 24 -18.76 4.58 33.05
CA GLU A 24 -19.43 4.79 31.76
C GLU A 24 -18.98 6.07 31.04
N LYS A 25 -18.76 7.16 31.81
CA LYS A 25 -18.27 8.43 31.27
C LYS A 25 -16.85 8.29 30.72
N GLU A 26 -15.97 7.63 31.46
CA GLU A 26 -14.58 7.40 31.04
C GLU A 26 -14.50 6.45 29.84
N ARG A 27 -15.36 5.42 29.77
CA ARG A 27 -15.46 4.55 28.58
C ARG A 27 -15.90 5.33 27.34
N MET A 28 -16.84 6.25 27.48
CA MET A 28 -17.29 7.08 26.37
C MET A 28 -16.19 8.06 25.90
N GLU A 29 -15.41 8.61 26.82
CA GLU A 29 -14.24 9.45 26.49
C GLU A 29 -13.14 8.62 25.81
N LEU A 30 -12.82 7.43 26.34
CA LEU A 30 -11.86 6.50 25.74
C LEU A 30 -12.30 6.07 24.32
N SER A 31 -13.58 5.78 24.10
CA SER A 31 -14.09 5.43 22.77
C SER A 31 -13.89 6.56 21.75
N LYS A 32 -14.10 7.82 22.14
CA LYS A 32 -13.87 8.97 21.26
C LYS A 32 -12.39 9.12 20.93
N GLU A 33 -11.53 8.92 21.91
CA GLU A 33 -10.09 9.03 21.71
C GLU A 33 -9.54 7.88 20.86
N LEU A 34 -10.06 6.65 21.03
CA LEU A 34 -9.75 5.52 20.16
C LEU A 34 -10.13 5.78 18.70
N ILE A 35 -11.31 6.39 18.45
CA ILE A 35 -11.72 6.77 17.10
C ILE A 35 -10.71 7.77 16.51
N ARG A 36 -10.37 8.83 17.26
CA ARG A 36 -9.38 9.83 16.82
C ARG A 36 -8.00 9.23 16.54
N ILE A 37 -7.55 8.30 17.39
CA ILE A 37 -6.27 7.60 17.21
C ILE A 37 -6.30 6.80 15.91
N ARG A 38 -7.40 6.07 15.65
CA ARG A 38 -7.56 5.29 14.42
C ARG A 38 -7.60 6.18 13.18
N GLU A 39 -8.41 7.23 13.19
CA GLU A 39 -8.51 8.19 12.08
C GLU A 39 -7.16 8.89 11.80
N LYS A 40 -6.45 9.29 12.84
CA LYS A 40 -5.12 9.88 12.71
C LYS A 40 -4.13 8.88 12.11
N HIS A 41 -4.12 7.65 12.62
CA HIS A 41 -3.25 6.59 12.12
C HIS A 41 -3.55 6.28 10.66
N GLU A 42 -4.81 6.17 10.25
CA GLU A 42 -5.21 5.98 8.85
C GLU A 42 -4.73 7.12 7.94
N ASN A 43 -4.87 8.37 8.38
CA ASN A 43 -4.42 9.54 7.61
C ASN A 43 -2.89 9.61 7.49
N ASP A 44 -2.17 9.43 8.61
CA ASP A 44 -0.71 9.45 8.64
C ASP A 44 -0.16 8.31 7.76
N ASN A 45 -0.78 7.13 7.81
CA ASN A 45 -0.41 5.98 6.98
C ASN A 45 -0.67 6.22 5.50
N LYS A 46 -1.81 6.81 5.13
CA LYS A 46 -2.12 7.13 3.74
C LYS A 46 -1.11 8.10 3.14
N ALA A 47 -0.75 9.16 3.88
CA ALA A 47 0.26 10.12 3.45
C ALA A 47 1.65 9.49 3.33
N HIS A 48 2.04 8.67 4.32
CA HIS A 48 3.33 7.96 4.31
C HIS A 48 3.44 7.03 3.09
N TRP A 49 2.40 6.23 2.85
CA TRP A 49 2.40 5.27 1.76
C TRP A 49 2.40 5.96 0.39
N LEU A 50 1.63 7.05 0.22
CA LEU A 50 1.62 7.77 -1.06
C LEU A 50 3.01 8.35 -1.37
N ASN A 51 3.68 8.92 -0.38
CA ASN A 51 5.07 9.36 -0.52
C ASN A 51 6.02 8.21 -0.86
N TRP A 52 5.84 7.03 -0.24
CA TRP A 52 6.64 5.86 -0.57
C TRP A 52 6.39 5.39 -2.01
N PHE A 53 5.13 5.33 -2.45
CA PHE A 53 4.77 4.98 -3.83
C PHE A 53 5.39 5.95 -4.84
N GLU A 54 5.23 7.25 -4.63
CA GLU A 54 5.74 8.29 -5.53
C GLU A 54 7.28 8.30 -5.60
N SER A 55 7.96 8.10 -4.47
CA SER A 55 9.43 8.15 -4.41
C SER A 55 10.11 6.85 -4.83
N SER A 56 9.45 5.70 -4.63
CA SER A 56 10.09 4.38 -4.78
C SER A 56 9.54 3.55 -5.93
N ILE A 57 8.22 3.55 -6.13
CA ILE A 57 7.54 2.67 -7.10
C ILE A 57 7.32 3.39 -8.43
N LEU A 58 6.84 4.62 -8.40
CA LEU A 58 6.53 5.41 -9.59
C LEU A 58 7.73 5.58 -10.56
N PRO A 59 8.97 5.83 -10.10
CA PRO A 59 10.11 5.94 -11.01
C PRO A 59 10.34 4.66 -11.83
N ILE A 60 10.24 3.50 -11.18
CA ILE A 60 10.41 2.20 -11.82
C ILE A 60 9.28 1.93 -12.81
N LEU A 61 8.05 2.32 -12.48
CA LEU A 61 6.90 2.19 -13.41
C LEU A 61 7.08 3.06 -14.64
N LYS A 62 7.59 4.30 -14.48
CA LYS A 62 7.88 5.20 -15.61
C LYS A 62 8.98 4.65 -16.51
N GLU A 63 10.08 4.19 -15.92
CA GLU A 63 11.19 3.56 -16.66
C GLU A 63 10.70 2.31 -17.42
N PHE A 64 9.90 1.47 -16.77
CA PHE A 64 9.34 0.29 -17.41
C PHE A 64 8.39 0.64 -18.55
N ALA A 65 7.51 1.63 -18.35
CA ALA A 65 6.60 2.11 -19.39
C ALA A 65 7.34 2.67 -20.60
N GLU A 66 8.43 3.42 -20.37
CA GLU A 66 9.30 3.93 -21.43
C GLU A 66 9.97 2.78 -22.19
N MET A 67 10.57 1.82 -21.47
CA MET A 67 11.26 0.66 -22.05
C MET A 67 10.31 -0.22 -22.87
N THR A 68 9.04 -0.34 -22.48
CA THR A 68 8.03 -1.14 -23.20
C THR A 68 7.15 -0.31 -24.13
N GLU A 69 7.49 0.96 -24.39
CA GLU A 69 6.69 1.87 -25.23
C GLU A 69 5.19 1.83 -24.88
N SER A 70 4.89 1.83 -23.59
CA SER A 70 3.55 1.62 -23.06
C SER A 70 2.97 2.92 -22.51
N LEU A 71 1.67 3.10 -22.68
CA LEU A 71 0.93 4.14 -21.97
C LEU A 71 0.73 3.68 -20.52
N LEU A 72 1.29 4.44 -19.57
CA LEU A 72 1.12 4.23 -18.14
C LEU A 72 -0.05 5.06 -17.62
N GLU A 73 -1.06 4.39 -17.08
CA GLU A 73 -2.19 5.00 -16.35
C GLU A 73 -2.13 4.60 -14.89
N ILE A 74 -2.35 5.56 -14.01
CA ILE A 74 -2.37 5.36 -12.55
C ILE A 74 -3.64 6.02 -12.01
N ASP A 75 -4.45 5.23 -11.33
CA ASP A 75 -5.67 5.66 -10.65
C ASP A 75 -5.57 5.33 -9.17
N VAL A 76 -5.83 6.33 -8.32
CA VAL A 76 -5.79 6.20 -6.87
C VAL A 76 -7.19 6.39 -6.34
N ASN A 77 -7.77 5.34 -5.76
CA ASN A 77 -9.14 5.41 -5.27
C ASN A 77 -9.21 5.83 -3.79
N GLU A 78 -10.44 6.12 -3.32
CA GLU A 78 -10.68 6.54 -1.93
C GLU A 78 -10.32 5.47 -0.89
N GLN A 79 -10.32 4.20 -1.28
CA GLN A 79 -10.02 3.03 -0.43
C GLN A 79 -8.53 2.76 -0.28
N SER A 80 -7.68 3.68 -0.75
CA SER A 80 -6.22 3.50 -0.78
C SER A 80 -5.83 2.26 -1.58
N LEU A 81 -6.50 2.05 -2.72
CA LEU A 81 -6.03 1.16 -3.76
C LEU A 81 -5.42 2.01 -4.86
N ILE A 82 -4.23 1.61 -5.32
CA ILE A 82 -3.63 2.15 -6.54
C ILE A 82 -3.77 1.12 -7.64
N ASN A 83 -4.55 1.48 -8.66
CA ASN A 83 -4.69 0.73 -9.89
C ASN A 83 -3.71 1.29 -10.92
N ILE A 84 -2.88 0.41 -11.46
CA ILE A 84 -1.94 0.75 -12.53
C ILE A 84 -2.31 -0.05 -13.76
N SER A 85 -2.24 0.58 -14.92
CA SER A 85 -2.40 -0.06 -16.21
C SER A 85 -1.29 0.37 -17.17
N LEU A 86 -0.66 -0.59 -17.82
CA LEU A 86 0.28 -0.40 -18.92
C LEU A 86 -0.39 -0.90 -20.19
N LYS A 87 -0.58 0.00 -21.16
CA LYS A 87 -1.23 -0.33 -22.44
C LYS A 87 -0.22 -0.28 -23.57
N ASN A 88 -0.18 -1.32 -24.39
CA ASN A 88 0.73 -1.42 -25.53
C ASN A 88 0.07 -2.14 -26.71
N ASN A 89 0.28 -1.66 -27.94
CA ASN A 89 -0.35 -2.19 -29.15
C ASN A 89 0.26 -3.51 -29.68
N TYR A 90 1.26 -4.06 -28.99
CA TYR A 90 2.00 -5.23 -29.46
C TYR A 90 2.16 -6.26 -28.35
N SER A 91 3.03 -5.99 -27.38
CA SER A 91 3.38 -6.91 -26.30
C SER A 91 4.08 -6.17 -25.17
N ILE A 92 3.88 -6.64 -23.95
CA ILE A 92 4.63 -6.18 -22.77
C ILE A 92 5.53 -7.33 -22.31
N ASN A 93 6.84 -7.12 -22.40
CA ASN A 93 7.82 -8.15 -22.07
C ASN A 93 8.57 -7.78 -20.79
N ILE A 94 8.50 -8.66 -19.79
CA ILE A 94 9.25 -8.52 -18.53
C ILE A 94 10.51 -9.38 -18.63
N THR A 95 11.67 -8.73 -18.83
CA THR A 95 12.96 -9.42 -19.03
C THR A 95 13.78 -9.49 -17.74
N GLU A 96 14.94 -10.18 -17.76
CA GLU A 96 15.76 -10.48 -16.57
C GLU A 96 16.06 -9.27 -15.67
N ASN A 97 16.36 -8.10 -16.25
CA ASN A 97 16.83 -6.92 -15.52
C ASN A 97 15.74 -5.87 -15.21
N CYS A 98 14.46 -6.20 -15.33
CA CYS A 98 13.39 -5.23 -15.08
C CYS A 98 13.04 -5.15 -13.58
N MET A 99 13.29 -4.00 -12.97
CA MET A 99 12.94 -3.74 -11.55
C MET A 99 11.43 -3.89 -11.26
N VAL A 100 10.58 -3.78 -12.29
CA VAL A 100 9.14 -4.03 -12.20
C VAL A 100 8.80 -5.41 -11.60
N LYS A 101 9.67 -6.41 -11.75
CA LYS A 101 9.45 -7.75 -11.16
C LYS A 101 9.30 -7.71 -9.65
N PHE A 102 10.10 -6.88 -8.97
CA PHE A 102 10.03 -6.74 -7.52
C PHE A 102 8.73 -6.05 -7.11
N ILE A 103 8.31 -5.06 -7.89
CA ILE A 103 7.06 -4.33 -7.67
C ILE A 103 5.85 -5.22 -7.84
N LEU A 104 5.85 -6.10 -8.84
CA LEU A 104 4.74 -7.02 -9.09
C LEU A 104 4.53 -8.03 -7.95
N GLN A 105 5.57 -8.38 -7.19
CA GLN A 105 5.41 -9.22 -5.99
C GLN A 105 4.60 -8.53 -4.88
N LEU A 106 4.54 -7.20 -4.90
CA LEU A 106 3.74 -6.39 -3.97
C LEU A 106 2.33 -6.14 -4.51
N ALA A 107 1.98 -6.62 -5.70
CA ALA A 107 0.64 -6.42 -6.22
C ALA A 107 -0.34 -7.39 -5.56
N GLN A 108 -1.48 -6.88 -5.09
CA GLN A 108 -2.57 -7.72 -4.58
C GLN A 108 -3.30 -8.43 -5.71
N HIS A 109 -3.37 -7.80 -6.87
CA HIS A 109 -4.02 -8.33 -8.04
C HIS A 109 -3.19 -7.95 -9.27
N ILE A 110 -3.10 -8.89 -10.20
CA ILE A 110 -2.44 -8.73 -11.50
C ILE A 110 -3.36 -9.35 -12.55
N SER A 111 -3.63 -8.60 -13.62
CA SER A 111 -4.36 -9.09 -14.79
C SER A 111 -3.65 -8.70 -16.08
N VAL A 112 -3.85 -9.52 -17.11
CA VAL A 112 -3.44 -9.23 -18.48
C VAL A 112 -4.67 -9.41 -19.34
N GLU A 113 -5.02 -8.37 -20.09
CA GLU A 113 -6.13 -8.38 -21.03
C GLU A 113 -5.59 -8.06 -22.42
N ALA A 114 -6.18 -8.69 -23.45
CA ALA A 114 -5.89 -8.39 -24.83
C ALA A 114 -7.21 -8.04 -25.53
N LYS A 115 -7.31 -6.83 -26.08
CA LYS A 115 -8.51 -6.34 -26.75
C LYS A 115 -8.13 -5.45 -27.93
N ASP A 116 -8.71 -5.72 -29.10
CA ASP A 116 -8.58 -4.85 -30.29
C ASP A 116 -7.14 -4.44 -30.64
N ASN A 117 -6.19 -5.39 -30.59
CA ASN A 117 -4.74 -5.20 -30.76
C ASN A 117 -4.02 -4.44 -29.63
N GLU A 118 -4.66 -4.16 -28.51
CA GLU A 118 -4.01 -3.62 -27.32
C GLU A 118 -3.84 -4.71 -26.26
N VAL A 119 -2.65 -4.79 -25.67
CA VAL A 119 -2.37 -5.53 -24.45
C VAL A 119 -2.44 -4.55 -23.30
N ILE A 120 -3.29 -4.86 -22.32
CA ILE A 120 -3.44 -4.10 -21.09
C ILE A 120 -2.91 -4.97 -19.95
N PHE A 121 -1.80 -4.54 -19.36
CA PHE A 121 -1.24 -5.16 -18.17
C PHE A 121 -1.59 -4.31 -16.96
N SER A 122 -2.47 -4.83 -16.09
CA SER A 122 -2.97 -4.10 -14.94
C SER A 122 -2.58 -4.77 -13.64
N PHE A 123 -2.30 -3.95 -12.62
CA PHE A 123 -2.02 -4.43 -11.28
C PHE A 123 -2.41 -3.42 -10.22
N THR A 124 -2.78 -3.94 -9.04
CA THR A 124 -3.33 -3.14 -7.94
C THR A 124 -2.49 -3.29 -6.69
N PHE A 125 -2.12 -2.16 -6.08
CA PHE A 125 -1.56 -2.10 -4.73
C PHE A 125 -2.65 -1.75 -3.71
N ASP A 126 -2.70 -2.50 -2.61
CA ASP A 126 -3.49 -2.15 -1.44
C ASP A 126 -2.58 -1.57 -0.36
N CYS A 127 -2.72 -0.26 -0.14
CA CYS A 127 -1.85 0.48 0.77
C CYS A 127 -2.06 0.08 2.24
N ASN A 128 -3.16 -0.59 2.56
CA ASN A 128 -3.48 -0.99 3.93
C ASN A 128 -2.81 -2.31 4.34
N LYS A 129 -2.21 -3.06 3.40
CA LYS A 129 -1.63 -4.39 3.65
C LYS A 129 -0.14 -4.42 3.94
N TYR A 130 0.57 -3.32 3.72
CA TYR A 130 2.02 -3.24 3.86
C TYR A 130 2.47 -2.57 5.17
N ILE A 131 1.61 -2.62 6.19
CA ILE A 131 1.81 -2.06 7.55
C ILE A 131 1.55 -3.13 8.60
#